data_AF-A0A7G2JXQ0-F1
#
_entry.id   AF-A0A7G2JXQ0-F1
#
_cell.length_a   1.000
_cell.length_b   1.000
_cell.length_c   1.000
_cell.angle_alpha   90.00
_cell.angle_beta   90.00
_cell.angle_gamma   90.00
#
_symmetry.space_group_name_H-M   'P 1'
#
loop_
_entity.id
_entity.type
_entity.pdbx_description
1 polymer ?
#
loop_
_entity_poly.entity_id
_entity_poly.type
_entity_poly.pdbx_seq_one_letter_code
_entity_poly.pdbx_strand_id
1 'polypeptide(L)'
;MKPYADYYAQLNAAHQRKVDWQAGYEIALDEVATEIDNDLLQGDQTHYHELTEMLCDNDNFWLAIGSGASYEPYRQEAIKKIAERE
;
A
#
# COMPACT_ATOMS: atom_id res chain seq x y z
N MET A 1 38.52 -4.54 24.17
CA MET A 1 37.35 -4.38 23.28
C MET A 1 37.84 -3.65 22.03
N LYS A 2 37.57 -4.17 20.82
CA LYS A 2 38.04 -3.53 19.58
C LYS A 2 36.95 -2.55 19.12
N PRO A 3 37.14 -1.22 19.26
CA PRO A 3 36.09 -0.22 19.04
C PRO A 3 35.45 -0.27 17.64
N TYR A 4 36.16 -0.84 16.66
CA TYR A 4 35.68 -1.03 15.29
C TYR A 4 34.61 -2.13 15.16
N ALA A 5 34.70 -3.21 15.97
CA ALA A 5 33.70 -4.27 15.98
C ALA A 5 32.40 -3.79 16.64
N ASP A 6 32.52 -2.97 17.69
CA ASP A 6 31.38 -2.36 18.38
C ASP A 6 30.67 -1.33 17.47
N TYR A 7 31.42 -0.60 16.63
CA TYR A 7 30.88 0.33 15.63
C TYR A 7 30.01 -0.36 14.57
N TYR A 8 30.50 -1.44 13.94
CA TYR A 8 29.69 -2.16 12.94
C TYR A 8 28.50 -2.90 13.55
N ALA A 9 28.63 -3.41 14.77
CA ALA A 9 27.50 -4.02 15.47
C ALA A 9 26.37 -2.99 15.70
N GLN A 10 26.70 -1.76 16.08
CA GLN A 10 25.73 -0.68 16.24
C GLN A 10 25.12 -0.26 14.89
N LEU A 11 25.92 -0.16 13.83
CA LEU A 11 25.44 0.17 12.49
C LEU A 11 24.45 -0.89 11.98
N ASN A 12 24.77 -2.17 12.14
CA ASN A 12 23.90 -3.29 11.75
C ASN A 12 22.60 -3.29 12.57
N ALA A 13 22.67 -3.05 13.88
CA ALA A 13 21.47 -2.96 14.72
C ALA A 13 20.56 -1.79 14.33
N ALA A 14 21.13 -0.63 13.96
CA ALA A 14 20.38 0.51 13.47
C ALA A 14 19.72 0.22 12.10
N HIS A 15 20.44 -0.45 11.20
CA HIS A 15 19.90 -0.88 9.91
C HIS A 15 18.74 -1.87 10.10
N GLN A 16 18.91 -2.89 10.96
CA GLN A 16 17.87 -3.88 11.22
C GLN A 16 16.61 -3.23 11.77
N ARG A 17 16.72 -2.31 12.74
CA ARG A 17 15.56 -1.57 13.26
C ARG A 17 14.81 -0.78 12.19
N LYS A 18 15.54 -0.20 11.22
CA LYS A 18 14.92 0.52 10.10
C LYS A 18 14.15 -0.45 9.21
N VAL A 19 14.73 -1.60 8.90
CA VAL A 19 14.07 -2.65 8.10
C VAL A 19 12.83 -3.17 8.81
N ASP A 20 12.92 -3.48 10.11
CA ASP A 20 11.80 -3.97 10.91
C ASP A 20 10.67 -2.92 10.99
N TRP A 21 11.01 -1.64 11.12
CA TRP A 21 10.04 -0.55 11.10
C TRP A 21 9.35 -0.43 9.75
N GLN A 22 10.10 -0.55 8.65
CA GLN A 22 9.53 -0.53 7.29
C GLN A 22 8.61 -1.73 7.06
N ALA A 23 9.02 -2.93 7.50
CA ALA A 23 8.18 -4.11 7.40
C ALA A 23 6.90 -3.98 8.23
N GLY A 24 6.99 -3.43 9.45
CA GLY A 24 5.82 -3.15 10.28
C GLY A 24 4.86 -2.15 9.64
N TYR A 25 5.39 -1.10 9.00
CA TYR A 25 4.60 -0.14 8.25
C TYR A 25 3.94 -0.77 7.01
N GLU A 26 4.66 -1.59 6.25
CA GLU A 26 4.11 -2.29 5.09
C GLU A 26 3.00 -3.27 5.48
N ILE A 27 3.14 -3.99 6.60
CA ILE A 27 2.09 -4.87 7.12
C ILE A 27 0.85 -4.07 7.51
N ALA A 28 1.01 -2.97 8.25
CA ALA A 28 -0.12 -2.14 8.66
C ALA A 28 -0.86 -1.54 7.44
N LEU A 29 -0.13 -1.10 6.41
CA LEU A 29 -0.74 -0.62 5.18
C LEU A 29 -1.51 -1.73 4.44
N ASP A 30 -0.98 -2.95 4.41
CA ASP A 30 -1.64 -4.11 3.77
C ASP A 30 -2.92 -4.50 4.50
N GLU A 31 -2.92 -4.42 5.84
CA GLU A 31 -4.12 -4.63 6.67
C GLU A 31 -5.20 -3.59 6.34
N VAL A 32 -4.86 -2.30 6.34
CA VAL A 32 -5.81 -1.22 6.01
C VAL A 32 -6.33 -1.34 4.57
N ALA A 33 -5.46 -1.60 3.60
CA ALA A 33 -5.87 -1.81 2.22
C ALA A 33 -6.82 -3.01 2.08
N THR A 34 -6.56 -4.10 2.81
CA THR A 34 -7.43 -5.28 2.84
C THR A 34 -8.79 -4.99 3.46
N GLU A 35 -8.84 -4.19 4.53
CA GLU A 35 -10.10 -3.76 5.15
C GLU A 35 -10.94 -2.92 4.17
N ILE A 36 -10.34 -1.90 3.55
CA ILE A 36 -11.01 -1.06 2.55
C ILE A 36 -11.53 -1.92 1.38
N ASP A 37 -10.74 -2.87 0.88
CA ASP A 37 -11.15 -3.77 -0.19
C ASP A 37 -12.38 -4.60 0.22
N ASN A 38 -12.34 -5.22 1.40
CA ASN A 38 -13.44 -6.02 1.92
C ASN A 38 -14.71 -5.20 2.12
N ASP A 39 -14.61 -3.97 2.61
CA ASP A 39 -15.73 -3.08 2.83
C ASP A 39 -16.39 -2.71 1.50
N LEU A 40 -15.59 -2.33 0.49
CA LEU A 40 -16.09 -2.06 -0.86
C LEU A 40 -16.78 -3.27 -1.48
N LEU A 41 -16.25 -4.49 -1.29
CA LEU A 41 -16.86 -5.72 -1.78
C LEU A 41 -18.19 -6.05 -1.07
N GLN A 42 -18.33 -5.65 0.19
CA GLN A 42 -19.57 -5.76 0.95
C GLN A 42 -20.60 -4.66 0.62
N GLY A 43 -20.23 -3.71 -0.25
CA GLY A 43 -21.09 -2.61 -0.67
C GLY A 43 -21.04 -1.41 0.27
N ASP A 44 -20.05 -1.33 1.15
CA ASP A 44 -19.76 -0.12 1.92
C ASP A 44 -19.38 1.02 0.96
N GLN A 45 -19.91 2.21 1.23
CA GLN A 45 -19.74 3.38 0.39
C GLN A 45 -18.71 4.38 0.91
N THR A 46 -18.10 4.12 2.07
CA THR A 46 -17.18 5.03 2.77
C THR A 46 -16.06 5.53 1.86
N HIS A 47 -15.37 4.61 1.16
CA HIS A 47 -14.31 4.95 0.21
C HIS A 47 -14.75 4.89 -1.26
N TYR A 48 -16.03 4.64 -1.53
CA TYR A 48 -16.51 4.41 -2.89
C TYR A 48 -16.33 5.65 -3.79
N HIS A 49 -16.63 6.84 -3.25
CA HIS A 49 -16.49 8.08 -4.00
C HIS A 49 -15.03 8.37 -4.34
N GLU A 50 -14.14 8.32 -3.34
CA GLU A 50 -12.72 8.58 -3.53
C GLU A 50 -12.08 7.56 -4.48
N LEU A 51 -12.41 6.27 -4.33
CA LEU A 51 -11.95 5.22 -5.26
C LEU A 51 -12.40 5.53 -6.70
N THR A 52 -13.66 5.93 -6.87
CA THR A 52 -14.22 6.24 -8.19
C THR A 52 -13.50 7.43 -8.82
N GLU A 53 -13.25 8.50 -8.07
CA GLU A 53 -12.48 9.65 -8.56
C GLU A 53 -11.07 9.25 -9.02
N MET A 54 -10.35 8.48 -8.20
CA MET A 54 -9.00 8.01 -8.56
C MET A 54 -8.98 7.14 -9.82
N LEU A 55 -10.00 6.29 -10.02
CA LEU A 55 -10.11 5.44 -11.21
C LEU A 55 -10.53 6.24 -12.45
N CYS A 56 -11.44 7.21 -12.29
CA CYS A 56 -11.88 8.08 -13.38
C CYS A 56 -10.74 8.91 -13.98
N ASP A 57 -9.75 9.30 -13.17
CA ASP A 57 -8.58 10.05 -13.63
C ASP A 57 -7.46 9.15 -14.21
N ASN A 58 -7.65 7.82 -14.21
CA ASN A 58 -6.66 6.86 -14.68
C ASN A 58 -6.94 6.39 -16.12
N ASP A 59 -6.18 6.92 -17.08
CA ASP A 59 -6.29 6.52 -18.50
C ASP A 59 -6.07 5.02 -18.72
N ASN A 60 -5.20 4.38 -17.94
CA ASN A 60 -4.94 2.95 -18.05
C ASN A 60 -6.10 2.11 -17.52
N PHE A 61 -6.85 2.62 -16.54
CA PHE A 61 -8.11 2.02 -16.12
C PHE A 61 -9.11 2.02 -17.27
N TRP A 62 -9.32 3.17 -17.93
CA TRP A 62 -10.22 3.27 -19.09
C TRP A 62 -9.77 2.40 -20.27
N LEU A 63 -8.47 2.36 -20.53
CA LEU A 63 -7.91 1.50 -21.57
C LEU A 63 -8.16 0.02 -21.25
N ALA A 64 -8.01 -0.40 -19.99
CA ALA A 64 -8.29 -1.77 -19.57
C ALA A 64 -9.77 -2.12 -19.76
N ILE A 65 -10.69 -1.24 -19.34
CA ILE A 65 -12.13 -1.42 -19.58
C ILE A 65 -12.43 -1.52 -21.08
N GLY A 66 -11.87 -0.61 -21.89
CA GLY A 66 -12.12 -0.57 -23.35
C GLY A 66 -11.50 -1.74 -24.12
N SER A 67 -10.43 -2.35 -23.61
CA SER A 67 -9.75 -3.50 -24.22
C SER A 67 -10.23 -4.85 -23.68
N GLY A 68 -11.06 -4.86 -22.63
CA GLY A 68 -11.45 -6.08 -21.92
C GLY A 68 -10.34 -6.69 -21.06
N ALA A 69 -9.27 -5.94 -20.78
CA ALA A 69 -8.22 -6.35 -19.86
C ALA A 69 -8.70 -6.24 -18.40
N SER A 70 -8.01 -6.93 -17.48
CA SER A 70 -8.29 -6.80 -16.06
C SER A 70 -7.99 -5.39 -15.57
N TYR A 71 -8.95 -4.79 -14.87
CA TYR A 71 -8.77 -3.49 -14.22
C TYR A 71 -8.32 -3.62 -12.75
N GLU A 72 -8.26 -4.84 -12.21
CA GLU A 72 -7.93 -5.12 -10.81
C GLU A 72 -6.63 -4.45 -10.34
N PRO A 73 -5.53 -4.42 -11.13
CA PRO A 73 -4.31 -3.74 -10.68
C PRO A 73 -4.52 -2.24 -10.39
N TYR A 74 -5.35 -1.55 -11.16
CA TYR A 74 -5.61 -0.12 -10.97
C TYR A 74 -6.52 0.14 -9.78
N ARG A 75 -7.48 -0.76 -9.54
CA ARG A 75 -8.33 -0.75 -8.34
C ARG A 75 -7.48 -0.94 -7.09
N GLN A 76 -6.60 -1.94 -7.07
CA GLN A 76 -5.71 -2.21 -5.94
C GLN A 76 -4.71 -1.08 -5.69
N GLU A 77 -4.16 -0.47 -6.75
CA GLU A 77 -3.30 0.71 -6.62
C GLU A 77 -4.04 1.90 -6.01
N ALA A 78 -5.31 2.13 -6.41
CA ALA A 78 -6.12 3.20 -5.84
C ALA A 78 -6.46 2.93 -4.36
N ILE A 79 -6.86 1.71 -4.00
CA ILE A 79 -7.10 1.30 -2.61
C ILE A 79 -5.86 1.53 -1.75
N LYS A 80 -4.68 1.14 -2.24
CA LYS A 80 -3.42 1.37 -1.52
C LYS A 80 -3.15 2.85 -1.27
N LYS A 81 -3.43 3.72 -2.25
CA LYS A 81 -3.28 5.18 -2.09
C LYS A 81 -4.25 5.78 -1.07
N ILE A 82 -5.43 5.18 -0.90
CA ILE A 82 -6.38 5.56 0.14
C ILE A 82 -5.84 5.11 1.49
N ALA A 83 -5.40 3.85 1.61
CA ALA A 83 -4.81 3.30 2.84
C ALA A 83 -3.57 4.08 3.31
N GLU A 84 -2.73 4.59 2.41
CA GLU A 84 -1.56 5.41 2.74
C GLU A 84 -1.90 6.77 3.39
N ARG A 85 -3.17 7.19 3.38
CA ARG A 85 -3.65 8.48 3.90
C ARG A 85 -4.40 8.37 5.22
N GLU A 86 -4.72 7.16 5.67
CA GLU A 86 -5.33 6.88 6.97
C GLU A 86 -4.31 6.90 8.11
#